data_AF-U6L3K7-F1
#
_entry.id   AF-U6L3K7-F1
#
_cell.length_a   1.000
_cell.length_b   1.000
_cell.length_c   1.000
_cell.angle_alpha   90.00
_cell.angle_beta   90.00
_cell.angle_gamma   90.00
#
_symmetry.space_group_name_H-M   'P 1'
#
loop_
_entity.id
_entity.type
_entity.pdbx_description
1 polymer ?
#
loop_
_entity_poly.entity_id
_entity_poly.type
_entity_poly.pdbx_seq_one_letter_code
_entity_poly.pdbx_strand_id
1 'polypeptide(L)'
;MRGVPRTVSKQTAAAAAAAPLLLLGAAASVSLTVAVTRGDCLSPFKRRQTPECLLLLLLYCRYLCAKNAAALIVTSCKPGATPRNVRLLYRYLMHRMYGYPFREGAQLEDEETLFVPAGWETVEELNAIVAKTSAGTFDKEKETAPAVSVQPIASFLKELQQQHSSSTPQL
;
A
#
# COMPACT_ATOMS: atom_id res chain seq x y z
N MET A 1 10.03 44.34 -13.17
CA MET A 1 9.14 43.38 -12.49
C MET A 1 9.99 42.23 -12.00
N ARG A 2 10.27 42.24 -10.69
CA ARG A 2 11.31 41.42 -10.05
C ARG A 2 10.72 40.07 -9.69
N GLY A 3 11.37 39.00 -10.17
CA GLY A 3 11.13 37.65 -9.70
C GLY A 3 11.39 37.56 -8.20
N VAL A 4 10.47 36.90 -7.49
CA VAL A 4 10.65 36.56 -6.09
C VAL A 4 11.26 35.16 -6.04
N PRO A 5 12.55 35.00 -5.67
CA PRO A 5 13.12 33.70 -5.42
C PRO A 5 12.54 33.16 -4.11
N ARG A 6 11.86 32.02 -4.14
CA ARG A 6 11.59 31.25 -2.93
C ARG A 6 12.93 30.71 -2.43
N THR A 7 13.34 31.29 -1.32
CA THR A 7 14.52 30.97 -0.52
C THR A 7 14.65 29.48 -0.29
N VAL A 8 15.78 28.92 -0.74
CA VAL A 8 16.29 27.62 -0.31
C VAL A 8 16.66 27.75 1.16
N SER A 9 15.74 27.40 2.05
CA SER A 9 16.06 27.17 3.45
C SER A 9 16.92 25.92 3.53
N LYS A 10 18.15 26.11 4.03
CA LYS A 10 19.00 25.04 4.55
C LYS A 10 18.17 24.16 5.50
N GLN A 11 17.76 22.98 5.04
CA GLN A 11 17.45 21.90 5.96
C GLN A 11 18.78 21.22 6.29
N THR A 12 19.37 21.79 7.33
CA THR A 12 20.40 21.17 8.15
C THR A 12 20.04 19.72 8.43
N ALA A 13 21.06 18.86 8.32
CA ALA A 13 21.09 17.54 8.90
C ALA A 13 20.51 17.59 10.33
N ALA A 14 19.29 17.08 10.49
CA ALA A 14 18.68 16.82 11.78
C ALA A 14 18.52 15.31 11.87
N ALA A 15 19.35 14.73 12.72
CA ALA A 15 19.22 13.36 13.19
C ALA A 15 17.79 13.12 13.69
N ALA A 16 17.02 12.30 12.97
CA ALA A 16 15.84 11.67 13.54
C ALA A 16 16.32 10.43 14.30
N ALA A 17 16.76 10.69 15.54
CA ALA A 17 17.02 9.69 16.53
C ALA A 17 15.76 8.83 16.78
N ALA A 18 15.97 7.52 16.85
CA ALA A 18 15.28 6.58 17.71
C ALA A 18 13.81 6.89 18.08
N ALA A 19 12.88 6.31 17.34
CA ALA A 19 11.62 5.87 17.91
C ALA A 19 11.75 4.37 18.25
N PRO A 20 11.93 3.98 19.52
CA PRO A 20 11.75 2.61 19.93
C PRO A 20 10.26 2.42 20.24
N LEU A 21 9.49 1.87 19.29
CA LEU A 21 8.16 1.36 19.58
C LEU A 21 7.89 0.14 18.70
N LEU A 22 8.29 -0.99 19.28
CA LEU A 22 7.67 -2.30 19.11
C LEU A 22 6.14 -2.19 19.14
N LEU A 23 5.51 -3.19 18.49
CA LEU A 23 4.09 -3.58 18.54
C LEU A 23 3.19 -2.82 17.55
N LEU A 24 2.59 -3.40 16.50
CA LEU A 24 2.17 -4.77 16.27
C LEU A 24 1.75 -4.92 14.79
N GLY A 25 2.46 -5.72 13.99
CA GLY A 25 2.08 -5.95 12.60
C GLY A 25 3.10 -6.75 11.79
N ALA A 26 3.24 -8.04 12.11
CA ALA A 26 4.07 -9.06 11.45
C ALA A 26 5.58 -9.00 11.75
N ALA A 27 6.05 -10.11 12.32
CA ALA A 27 7.44 -10.45 12.57
C ALA A 27 8.20 -10.70 11.25
N ALA A 28 8.53 -9.65 10.52
CA ALA A 28 9.44 -9.72 9.40
C ALA A 28 10.54 -8.67 9.59
N SER A 29 11.79 -9.12 9.72
CA SER A 29 13.00 -8.30 9.60
C SER A 29 13.19 -7.73 8.18
N VAL A 30 12.13 -7.69 7.37
CA VAL A 30 12.15 -7.47 5.93
C VAL A 30 11.51 -6.12 5.63
N SER A 31 12.23 -5.32 4.86
CA SER A 31 11.73 -4.05 4.34
C SER A 31 10.70 -4.31 3.23
N LEU A 32 9.45 -3.87 3.41
CA LEU A 32 8.41 -3.97 2.41
C LEU A 32 8.33 -2.69 1.55
N THR A 33 8.23 -2.85 0.23
CA THR A 33 8.01 -1.75 -0.72
C THR A 33 6.98 -2.20 -1.75
N VAL A 34 5.91 -1.42 -1.90
CA VAL A 34 4.82 -1.66 -2.84
C VAL A 34 5.04 -0.79 -4.07
N ALA A 35 5.27 -1.42 -5.21
CA ALA A 35 5.39 -0.73 -6.50
C ALA A 35 4.11 -0.92 -7.31
N VAL A 36 3.39 0.18 -7.56
CA VAL A 36 2.28 0.20 -8.52
C VAL A 36 2.88 0.36 -9.90
N THR A 37 2.59 -0.58 -10.80
CA THR A 37 3.09 -0.55 -12.18
C THR A 37 2.06 0.06 -13.12
N ARG A 38 2.49 0.38 -14.35
CA ARG A 38 1.66 1.01 -15.38
C ARG A 38 1.11 2.38 -14.98
N GLY A 39 1.97 3.20 -14.35
CA GLY A 39 1.63 4.56 -13.96
C GLY A 39 1.12 5.45 -15.11
N ASP A 40 1.52 5.14 -16.35
CA ASP A 40 1.04 5.77 -17.59
C ASP A 40 -0.47 5.62 -17.83
N CYS A 41 -1.11 4.65 -17.19
CA CYS A 41 -2.53 4.42 -17.31
C CYS A 41 -3.35 5.32 -16.36
N LEU A 42 -2.75 6.02 -15.40
CA LEU A 42 -3.49 6.88 -14.47
C LEU A 42 -4.08 8.10 -15.17
N SER A 43 -3.34 8.78 -16.06
CA SER A 43 -3.89 9.91 -16.83
C SER A 43 -5.08 9.54 -17.73
N PRO A 44 -5.06 8.46 -18.56
CA PRO A 44 -6.23 8.07 -19.32
C PRO A 44 -7.35 7.52 -18.43
N PHE A 45 -7.02 6.89 -17.30
CA PHE A 45 -8.01 6.45 -16.32
C PHE A 45 -8.78 7.64 -15.74
N LYS A 46 -8.09 8.70 -15.33
CA LYS A 46 -8.68 9.96 -14.84
C LYS A 46 -9.59 10.64 -15.86
N ARG A 47 -9.34 10.47 -17.16
CA ARG A 47 -10.21 11.01 -18.23
C ARG A 47 -11.46 10.17 -18.47
N ARG A 48 -11.40 8.86 -18.20
CA ARG A 48 -12.50 7.91 -18.47
C ARG A 48 -13.43 7.74 -17.28
N GLN A 49 -12.88 7.83 -16.07
CA GLN A 49 -13.59 7.67 -14.81
C GLN A 49 -13.70 8.98 -14.06
N THR A 50 -14.47 9.01 -12.97
CA THR A 50 -14.51 10.16 -12.08
C THR A 50 -13.13 10.36 -11.42
N PRO A 51 -12.67 11.62 -11.25
CA PRO A 51 -11.39 11.89 -10.58
C PRO A 51 -11.39 11.36 -9.14
N GLU A 52 -12.55 11.30 -8.49
CA GLU A 52 -12.73 10.72 -7.17
C GLU A 52 -12.35 9.24 -7.11
N CYS A 53 -12.69 8.44 -8.13
CA CYS A 53 -12.33 7.02 -8.15
C CYS A 53 -10.82 6.80 -8.13
N LEU A 54 -10.06 7.66 -8.83
CA LEU A 54 -8.60 7.58 -8.83
C LEU A 54 -8.03 7.98 -7.46
N LEU A 55 -8.56 9.05 -6.87
CA LEU A 55 -8.16 9.49 -5.54
C LEU A 55 -8.43 8.41 -4.48
N LEU A 56 -9.60 7.77 -4.54
CA LEU A 56 -9.97 6.67 -3.65
C LEU A 56 -9.03 5.48 -3.77
N LEU A 57 -8.69 5.08 -5.01
CA LEU A 57 -7.75 3.99 -5.25
C LEU A 57 -6.37 4.28 -4.66
N LEU A 58 -5.83 5.47 -4.93
CA LEU A 58 -4.50 5.87 -4.44
C LEU A 58 -4.50 6.04 -2.91
N LEU A 59 -5.58 6.56 -2.34
CA LEU A 59 -5.73 6.71 -0.89
C LEU A 59 -5.81 5.36 -0.20
N TYR A 60 -6.52 4.39 -0.79
CA TYR A 60 -6.56 3.01 -0.29
C TYR A 60 -5.17 2.36 -0.34
N CYS A 61 -4.42 2.50 -1.44
CA CYS A 61 -3.04 2.01 -1.52
C CYS A 61 -2.13 2.64 -0.45
N ARG A 62 -2.26 3.95 -0.20
CA ARG A 62 -1.49 4.66 0.84
C ARG A 62 -1.85 4.16 2.23
N TYR A 63 -3.14 3.97 2.51
CA TYR A 63 -3.64 3.41 3.77
C TYR A 63 -3.07 2.01 4.04
N LEU A 64 -3.09 1.12 3.03
CA LEU A 64 -2.49 -0.21 3.15
C LEU A 64 -0.98 -0.16 3.43
N CYS A 65 -0.27 0.76 2.78
CA CYS A 65 1.17 0.92 2.98
C CYS A 65 1.49 1.48 4.38
N ALA A 66 0.73 2.44 4.87
CA ALA A 66 0.89 2.99 6.22
C ALA A 66 0.66 1.91 7.30
N LYS A 67 -0.37 1.07 7.13
CA LYS A 67 -0.66 -0.05 8.04
C LYS A 67 0.46 -1.08 8.14
N ASN A 68 1.16 -1.32 7.03
CA ASN A 68 2.22 -2.32 6.93
C ASN A 68 3.63 -1.72 7.02
N ALA A 69 3.76 -0.44 7.39
CA ALA A 69 5.03 0.31 7.40
C ALA A 69 5.84 0.17 6.08
N ALA A 70 5.13 0.10 4.95
CA ALA A 70 5.70 -0.07 3.63
C ALA A 70 5.83 1.27 2.91
N ALA A 71 6.78 1.35 1.97
CA ALA A 71 6.84 2.46 1.03
C ALA A 71 5.93 2.19 -0.18
N LEU A 72 5.32 3.25 -0.70
CA LEU A 72 4.50 3.20 -1.91
C LEU A 72 5.20 3.99 -3.03
N ILE A 73 5.26 3.40 -4.22
CA ILE A 73 5.81 4.08 -5.39
C ILE A 73 5.05 3.71 -6.65
N VAL A 74 4.63 4.73 -7.40
CA VAL A 74 3.99 4.57 -8.71
C VAL A 74 5.07 4.65 -9.78
N THR A 75 5.19 3.58 -10.56
CA THR A 75 6.19 3.43 -11.60
C THR A 75 5.54 3.34 -12.97
N SER A 76 6.16 4.03 -13.93
CA SER A 76 5.75 4.03 -15.33
C SER A 76 6.97 3.82 -16.22
N CYS A 77 6.81 2.97 -17.23
CA CYS A 77 7.83 2.64 -18.23
C CYS A 77 7.39 3.16 -19.58
N LYS A 78 7.13 4.47 -19.70
CA LYS A 78 6.73 5.07 -20.97
C LYS A 78 7.92 5.10 -21.93
N PRO A 79 7.86 4.46 -23.11
CA PRO A 79 8.93 4.56 -24.10
C PRO A 79 9.04 6.00 -24.58
N GLY A 80 10.21 6.62 -24.40
CA GLY A 80 10.52 7.98 -24.86
C GLY A 80 10.37 9.11 -23.83
N ALA A 81 9.81 8.85 -22.64
CA ALA A 81 9.92 9.78 -21.51
C ALA A 81 11.06 9.33 -20.60
N THR A 82 11.81 10.28 -20.03
CA THR A 82 12.84 9.96 -19.03
C THR A 82 12.19 9.15 -17.91
N PRO A 83 12.70 7.95 -17.54
CA PRO A 83 12.09 7.07 -16.54
C PRO A 83 12.27 7.67 -15.14
N ARG A 84 11.48 8.69 -14.85
CA ARG A 84 11.64 9.53 -13.66
C ARG A 84 11.40 8.73 -12.38
N ASN A 85 10.48 7.77 -12.42
CA ASN A 85 10.07 7.01 -11.23
C ASN A 85 10.82 5.69 -11.06
N VAL A 86 11.25 5.05 -12.16
CA VAL A 86 12.02 3.79 -12.07
C VAL A 86 13.41 4.04 -11.49
N ARG A 87 14.03 5.18 -11.84
CA ARG A 87 15.29 5.59 -11.24
C ARG A 87 15.15 5.90 -9.76
N LEU A 88 14.02 6.50 -9.36
CA LEU A 88 13.71 6.76 -7.95
C LEU A 88 13.50 5.45 -7.19
N LEU A 89 12.75 4.50 -7.74
CA LEU A 89 12.60 3.15 -7.17
C LEU A 89 13.96 2.49 -6.96
N TYR A 90 14.82 2.50 -7.97
CA TYR A 90 16.15 1.92 -7.87
C TYR A 90 16.97 2.58 -6.75
N ARG A 91 17.00 3.91 -6.67
CA ARG A 91 17.70 4.63 -5.59
C ARG A 91 17.13 4.29 -4.22
N TYR A 92 15.81 4.18 -4.10
CA TYR A 92 15.15 3.82 -2.86
C TYR A 92 15.49 2.40 -2.41
N LEU A 93 15.47 1.43 -3.32
CA LEU A 93 15.88 0.06 -3.04
C LEU A 93 17.36 -0.02 -2.63
N MET A 94 18.25 0.71 -3.32
CA MET A 94 19.66 0.77 -2.95
C MET A 94 19.87 1.39 -1.56
N HIS A 95 19.08 2.40 -1.21
CA HIS A 95 19.07 2.98 0.13
C HIS A 95 18.63 1.96 1.19
N ARG A 96 17.54 1.22 0.95
CA ARG A 96 17.02 0.22 1.91
C ARG A 96 17.90 -1.02 2.03
N MET A 97 18.54 -1.46 0.96
CA MET A 97 19.37 -2.67 0.95
C MET A 97 20.81 -2.39 1.41
N TYR A 98 21.41 -1.30 0.94
CA TYR A 98 22.84 -1.01 1.13
C TYR A 98 23.11 0.22 2.01
N GLY A 99 22.08 0.95 2.46
CA GLY A 99 22.26 2.15 3.27
C GLY A 99 22.80 3.37 2.52
N TYR A 100 22.70 3.40 1.18
CA TYR A 100 23.19 4.52 0.37
C TYR A 100 22.43 5.82 0.71
N PRO A 101 23.07 7.01 0.74
CA PRO A 101 22.35 8.25 1.05
C PRO A 101 21.24 8.55 0.04
N PHE A 102 20.01 8.70 0.53
CA PHE A 102 18.81 9.07 -0.25
C PHE A 102 18.41 10.50 0.11
N ARG A 103 18.23 11.37 -0.89
CA ARG A 103 17.96 12.81 -0.70
C ARG A 103 16.62 13.25 -1.28
N GLU A 104 15.93 12.34 -1.94
CA GLU A 104 14.64 12.58 -2.55
C GLU A 104 13.52 12.54 -1.49
N GLY A 105 12.75 13.62 -1.40
CA GLY A 105 11.57 13.68 -0.54
C GLY A 105 10.37 12.92 -1.11
N ALA A 106 9.30 12.83 -0.31
CA ALA A 106 8.02 12.32 -0.79
C ALA A 106 7.46 13.21 -1.91
N GLN A 107 6.87 12.59 -2.93
CA GLN A 107 6.26 13.27 -4.08
C GLN A 107 4.77 12.93 -4.09
N LEU A 108 3.92 13.86 -3.61
CA LEU A 108 2.46 13.70 -3.56
C LEU A 108 1.72 14.59 -4.58
N GLU A 109 2.45 15.45 -5.29
CA GLU A 109 1.87 16.45 -6.20
C GLU A 109 1.26 15.81 -7.45
N ASP A 110 1.93 14.80 -8.00
CA ASP A 110 1.55 14.14 -9.24
C ASP A 110 1.14 12.68 -8.99
N GLU A 111 -0.03 12.30 -9.49
CA GLU A 111 -0.56 10.92 -9.39
C GLU A 111 0.32 9.91 -10.11
N GLU A 112 0.88 10.28 -11.27
CA GLU A 112 1.74 9.40 -12.07
C GLU A 112 3.14 9.23 -11.47
N THR A 113 3.59 10.16 -10.64
CA THR A 113 4.91 10.12 -9.97
C THR A 113 4.80 10.06 -8.46
N LEU A 114 3.70 9.51 -7.96
CA LEU A 114 3.45 9.38 -6.53
C LEU A 114 4.54 8.53 -5.87
N PHE A 115 5.21 9.10 -4.88
CA PHE A 115 6.20 8.43 -4.06
C PHE A 115 6.00 8.78 -2.59
N VAL A 116 5.79 7.76 -1.76
CA VAL A 116 5.60 7.87 -0.32
C VAL A 116 6.61 6.93 0.35
N PRO A 117 7.66 7.45 1.00
CA PRO A 117 8.59 6.61 1.73
C PRO A 117 7.93 6.03 3.00
N ALA A 118 8.44 4.88 3.45
CA ALA A 118 7.97 4.25 4.68
C ALA A 118 8.08 5.22 5.87
N GLY A 119 6.99 5.36 6.63
CA GLY A 119 6.92 6.25 7.79
C GLY A 119 6.70 7.75 7.48
N TRP A 120 6.48 8.12 6.21
CA TRP A 120 6.01 9.47 5.86
C TRP A 120 4.55 9.69 6.31
N GLU A 121 3.77 8.62 6.14
CA GLU A 121 2.35 8.42 6.47
C GLU A 121 2.05 8.07 7.92
N THR A 122 1.16 8.79 8.62
CA THR A 122 0.46 8.18 9.78
C THR A 122 -0.95 7.72 9.40
N VAL A 123 -1.41 6.64 10.03
CA VAL A 123 -2.77 6.11 9.81
C VAL A 123 -3.84 7.13 10.24
N GLU A 124 -3.54 7.93 11.25
CA GLU A 124 -4.43 8.98 11.77
C GLU A 124 -4.64 10.11 10.76
N GLU A 125 -3.55 10.61 10.15
CA GLU A 125 -3.62 11.62 9.09
C GLU A 125 -4.37 11.11 7.87
N LEU A 126 -4.12 9.87 7.48
CA LEU A 126 -4.83 9.23 6.37
C LEU A 126 -6.31 9.07 6.67
N ASN A 127 -6.70 8.62 7.86
CA ASN A 127 -8.09 8.50 8.26
C ASN A 127 -8.82 9.85 8.22
N ALA A 128 -8.16 10.94 8.60
CA ALA A 128 -8.72 12.29 8.48
C ALA A 128 -8.95 12.71 7.02
N ILE A 129 -8.10 12.27 6.08
CA ILE A 129 -8.28 12.49 4.64
C ILE A 129 -9.41 11.61 4.08
N VAL A 130 -9.47 10.35 4.51
CA VAL A 130 -10.51 9.38 4.12
C VAL A 130 -11.89 9.86 4.54
N ALA A 131 -12.03 10.39 5.76
CA ALA A 131 -13.29 10.91 6.28
C ALA A 131 -13.82 12.11 5.48
N LYS A 132 -12.94 12.88 4.82
CA LYS A 132 -13.31 13.98 3.92
C LYS A 132 -13.71 13.51 2.52
N THR A 133 -13.44 12.25 2.20
CA THR A 133 -13.73 11.65 0.90
C THR A 133 -15.00 10.80 0.98
N SER A 134 -15.65 10.55 -0.15
CA SER A 134 -16.93 9.83 -0.24
C SER A 134 -16.93 8.37 0.25
N ALA A 135 -15.76 7.77 0.53
CA ALA A 135 -15.65 6.39 1.02
C ALA A 135 -15.92 6.21 2.53
N GLY A 136 -15.77 7.26 3.35
CA GLY A 136 -16.02 7.21 4.79
C GLY A 136 -14.96 6.45 5.61
N THR A 137 -14.79 5.14 5.41
CA THR A 137 -13.83 4.28 6.17
C THR A 137 -13.38 3.07 5.35
N PHE A 138 -12.09 2.75 5.38
CA PHE A 138 -11.50 1.57 4.71
C PHE A 138 -11.37 0.31 5.60
N ASP A 139 -11.60 0.41 6.91
CA ASP A 139 -11.43 -0.71 7.88
C ASP A 139 -12.50 -1.82 7.81
N LYS A 140 -13.46 -1.74 6.88
CA LYS A 140 -14.59 -2.68 6.80
C LYS A 140 -14.22 -4.10 6.33
N GLU A 141 -12.98 -4.35 5.92
CA GLU A 141 -12.57 -5.66 5.38
C GLU A 141 -12.19 -6.70 6.44
N LYS A 142 -12.17 -6.35 7.73
CA LYS A 142 -11.85 -7.34 8.79
C LYS A 142 -13.06 -8.05 9.40
N GLU A 143 -14.28 -7.64 9.09
CA GLU A 143 -15.50 -8.17 9.74
C GLU A 143 -16.30 -9.17 8.88
N THR A 144 -15.94 -9.36 7.60
CA THR A 144 -16.70 -10.24 6.67
C THR A 144 -15.83 -11.10 5.77
N ALA A 145 -14.73 -11.65 6.29
CA ALA A 145 -14.43 -13.02 5.87
C ALA A 145 -15.32 -13.91 6.75
N PRO A 146 -16.40 -14.54 6.24
CA PRO A 146 -17.04 -15.59 7.01
C PRO A 146 -15.92 -16.56 7.38
N ALA A 147 -15.73 -16.81 8.67
CA ALA A 147 -14.89 -17.91 9.10
C ALA A 147 -15.41 -19.13 8.36
N VAL A 148 -14.68 -19.57 7.32
CA VAL A 148 -14.94 -20.85 6.70
C VAL A 148 -14.72 -21.82 7.83
N SER A 149 -15.82 -22.26 8.44
CA SER A 149 -15.83 -23.32 9.42
C SER A 149 -15.36 -24.55 8.67
N VAL A 150 -14.04 -24.76 8.66
CA VAL A 150 -13.45 -26.00 8.17
C VAL A 150 -13.86 -27.05 9.19
N GLN A 151 -15.01 -27.67 8.97
CA GLN A 151 -15.41 -28.87 9.67
C GLN A 151 -14.23 -29.85 9.55
N PRO A 152 -13.67 -30.37 10.65
CA PRO A 152 -12.60 -31.36 10.58
C PRO A 152 -13.08 -32.52 9.72
N ILE A 153 -12.25 -32.98 8.77
CA ILE A 153 -12.59 -34.10 7.86
C ILE A 153 -13.14 -35.32 8.63
N ALA A 154 -12.76 -35.49 9.89
CA ALA A 154 -13.26 -36.54 10.78
C ALA A 154 -14.78 -36.51 11.04
N SER A 155 -15.44 -35.34 11.15
CA SER A 155 -16.90 -35.29 11.31
C SER A 155 -17.62 -35.67 10.01
N PHE A 156 -17.12 -35.19 8.87
CA PHE A 156 -17.63 -35.55 7.55
C PHE A 156 -17.49 -37.06 7.25
N LEU A 157 -16.36 -37.68 7.62
CA LEU A 157 -16.16 -39.12 7.44
C LEU A 157 -17.10 -39.96 8.30
N LYS A 158 -17.43 -39.51 9.52
CA LYS A 158 -18.43 -40.20 10.38
C LYS A 158 -19.83 -40.13 9.78
N GLU A 159 -20.22 -38.99 9.19
CA GLU A 159 -21.51 -38.85 8.50
C GLU A 159 -21.60 -39.80 7.30
N LEU A 160 -20.55 -39.88 6.47
CA LEU A 160 -20.52 -40.82 5.34
C LEU A 160 -20.59 -42.28 5.79
N GLN A 161 -19.88 -42.65 6.85
CA GLN A 161 -19.95 -44.01 7.40
C GLN A 161 -21.35 -44.36 7.92
N GLN A 162 -22.05 -43.40 8.52
CA GLN A 162 -23.43 -43.60 8.95
C GLN A 162 -24.39 -43.76 7.76
N GLN A 163 -24.21 -42.98 6.68
CA GLN A 163 -25.05 -43.09 5.49
C GLN A 163 -24.86 -44.41 4.72
N HIS A 164 -23.66 -45.00 4.72
CA HIS A 164 -23.42 -46.28 4.04
C HIS A 164 -23.79 -47.50 4.89
N SER A 165 -24.02 -47.33 6.20
CA SER A 165 -24.46 -48.41 7.08
C SER A 165 -25.97 -48.71 7.00
N SER A 166 -26.76 -47.81 6.43
CA SER A 166 -28.22 -47.99 6.26
C SER A 166 -28.61 -48.62 4.92
N SER A 167 -27.67 -48.75 3.97
CA SER A 167 -27.89 -49.44 2.69
C SER A 167 -27.37 -50.88 2.74
N THR A 168 -27.99 -51.74 3.55
CA THR A 168 -27.85 -53.19 3.36
C THR A 168 -28.72 -53.57 2.16
N PRO A 169 -28.17 -54.17 1.08
CA PRO A 169 -28.99 -54.66 -0.01
C PRO A 169 -29.87 -55.80 0.50
N GLN A 170 -31.19 -55.63 0.44
CA GLN A 170 -32.14 -56.74 0.60
C GLN A 170 -31.92 -57.69 -0.58
N LEU A 171 -31.53 -58.92 -0.25
CA LEU A 171 -31.35 -60.04 -1.16
C LEU A 171 -32.55 -60.98 -1.01
#